data_AF-A0A1C5ZL32-F1
#
_entry.id   AF-A0A1C5ZL32-F1
#
_cell.length_a   1.000
_cell.length_b   1.000
_cell.length_c   1.000
_cell.angle_alpha   90.00
_cell.angle_beta   90.00
_cell.angle_gamma   90.00
#
_symmetry.space_group_name_H-M   'P 1'
#
loop_
_entity.id
_entity.type
_entity.pdbx_description
1 polymer ?
#
loop_
_entity_poly.entity_id
_entity_poly.type
_entity_poly.pdbx_seq_one_letter_code
_entity_poly.pdbx_strand_id
1 'polypeptide(L)' 'MAIAQRPRKQYKRLKFEDRKRIESLAADGKTVDEMALIIGVHSSTMYRELEKGGVPYRAEVAQKSV' A
#
# COMPACT_ATOMS: atom_id res chain seq x y z
N MET A 1 24.66 -3.47 14.13
CA MET A 1 23.37 -2.76 14.17
C MET A 1 22.27 -3.80 14.23
N ALA A 2 21.48 -3.84 15.31
CA ALA A 2 20.39 -4.81 15.43
C ALA A 2 19.31 -4.44 14.41
N ILE A 3 19.12 -5.29 13.40
CA ILE A 3 17.98 -5.19 12.50
C ILE A 3 16.79 -5.66 13.33
N ALA A 4 16.07 -4.72 13.94
CA ALA A 4 14.82 -5.01 14.61
C ALA A 4 13.88 -5.65 13.58
N GLN A 5 13.74 -6.98 13.65
CA GLN A 5 12.87 -7.72 12.74
C GLN A 5 11.45 -7.22 13.01
N ARG A 6 10.89 -6.44 12.08
CA ARG A 6 9.48 -6.04 12.15
C ARG A 6 8.66 -7.33 12.24
N PRO A 7 7.73 -7.45 13.21
CA PRO A 7 6.90 -8.64 13.33
C PRO A 7 6.24 -8.94 11.98
N ARG A 8 6.24 -10.22 11.57
CA ARG A 8 5.60 -10.65 10.33
C ARG A 8 4.13 -10.26 10.39
N LYS A 9 3.75 -9.22 9.63
CA LYS A 9 2.35 -8.85 9.45
C LYS A 9 1.64 -10.00 8.75
N GLN A 10 0.47 -10.37 9.26
CA GLN A 10 -0.35 -11.43 8.68
C GLN A 10 -0.69 -11.08 7.23
N TYR A 11 -0.74 -12.09 6.36
CA TYR A 11 -0.98 -11.89 4.93
C TYR A 11 -2.39 -11.31 4.72
N LYS A 12 -2.49 -10.00 4.49
CA LYS A 12 -3.75 -9.28 4.23
C LYS A 12 -3.92 -9.10 2.72
N ARG A 13 -5.05 -9.57 2.18
CA ARG A 13 -5.46 -9.21 0.81
C ARG A 13 -6.00 -7.78 0.82
N LEU A 14 -5.47 -6.92 -0.04
CA LEU A 14 -5.96 -5.55 -0.22
C LEU A 14 -7.36 -5.57 -0.82
N LYS A 15 -8.33 -5.04 -0.07
CA LYS A 15 -9.70 -4.80 -0.52
C LYS A 15 -9.79 -3.49 -1.28
N PHE A 16 -10.88 -3.28 -2.00
CA PHE A 16 -11.09 -2.03 -2.74
C PHE A 16 -11.12 -0.79 -1.81
N GLU A 17 -11.64 -0.93 -0.59
CA GLU A 17 -11.61 0.14 0.42
C GLU A 17 -10.18 0.51 0.84
N ASP A 18 -9.30 -0.49 0.98
CA ASP A 18 -7.87 -0.23 1.26
C ASP A 18 -7.25 0.56 0.11
N ARG A 19 -7.59 0.23 -1.15
CA ARG A 19 -7.11 0.95 -2.35
C ARG A 19 -7.57 2.40 -2.39
N LYS A 20 -8.85 2.67 -2.12
CA LYS A 20 -9.34 4.06 -2.02
C LYS A 20 -8.61 4.85 -0.95
N ARG A 21 -8.30 4.20 0.18
CA ARG A 21 -7.54 4.84 1.26
C ARG A 21 -6.09 5.11 0.85
N ILE A 22 -5.45 4.20 0.11
CA ILE A 22 -4.11 4.43 -0.48
C ILE A 22 -4.14 5.62 -1.44
N GLU A 23 -5.19 5.74 -2.25
CA GLU A 23 -5.35 6.86 -3.20
C GLU A 23 -5.45 8.21 -2.49
N SER A 24 -6.26 8.33 -1.43
CA SER A 24 -6.29 9.54 -0.62
C SER A 24 -4.94 9.84 0.05
N LEU A 25 -4.27 8.83 0.61
CA LEU A 25 -2.98 9.02 1.28
C LEU A 25 -1.87 9.42 0.28
N ALA A 26 -1.88 8.86 -0.93
CA ALA A 26 -0.95 9.21 -1.99
C ALA A 26 -1.18 10.65 -2.47
N ALA A 27 -2.46 11.08 -2.58
CA ALA A 27 -2.81 12.46 -2.88
C ALA A 27 -2.38 13.44 -1.78
N ASP A 28 -2.43 13.01 -0.51
CA ASP A 28 -1.93 13.76 0.65
C ASP A 28 -0.39 13.80 0.73
N GLY A 29 0.32 13.18 -0.22
CA GLY A 29 1.78 13.16 -0.28
C GLY A 29 2.44 12.23 0.74
N LYS A 30 1.69 11.27 1.31
CA LYS A 30 2.26 10.28 2.24
C LYS A 30 3.26 9.38 1.55
N THR A 31 4.32 9.05 2.28
CA THR A 31 5.34 8.11 1.81
C THR A 31 4.82 6.68 1.77
N VAL A 32 5.47 5.82 0.99
CA VAL A 32 5.13 4.40 0.85
C VAL A 32 5.13 3.68 2.21
N ASP A 33 6.10 4.00 3.07
CA ASP A 33 6.22 3.40 4.40
C ASP A 33 5.09 3.84 5.35
N GLU A 34 4.70 5.12 5.31
CA GLU A 34 3.56 5.63 6.08
C GLU A 34 2.25 4.98 5.61
N MET A 35 2.02 4.91 4.30
CA MET A 35 0.84 4.23 3.74
C MET A 35 0.80 2.75 4.16
N ALA A 36 1.93 2.04 4.07
CA ALA A 36 2.02 0.63 4.46
C ALA A 36 1.77 0.44 5.97
N LEU A 37 2.20 1.39 6.79
CA LEU A 37 1.91 1.40 8.22
C LEU A 37 0.42 1.58 8.49
N ILE A 38 -0.21 2.59 7.87
CA ILE A 38 -1.64 2.93 8.05
C ILE A 38 -2.56 1.80 7.57
N ILE A 39 -2.27 1.22 6.40
CA ILE A 39 -3.10 0.16 5.80
C ILE A 39 -2.86 -1.21 6.48
N GLY A 40 -1.74 -1.34 7.20
CA GLY A 40 -1.38 -2.57 7.90
C GLY A 40 -0.75 -3.62 6.99
N VAL A 41 -0.03 -3.21 5.94
CA VAL A 41 0.68 -4.11 5.01
C VAL A 41 2.19 -3.93 5.06
N HIS A 42 2.93 -4.79 4.36
CA HIS A 42 4.37 -4.62 4.21
C HIS A 42 4.66 -3.55 3.14
N SER A 43 5.79 -2.83 3.25
CA SER A 43 6.17 -1.82 2.27
C SER A 43 6.32 -2.40 0.87
N SER A 44 6.87 -3.60 0.73
CA SER A 44 6.91 -4.31 -0.56
C SER A 44 5.52 -4.59 -1.16
N THR A 45 4.52 -4.85 -0.32
CA THR A 45 3.12 -4.98 -0.78
C THR A 45 2.61 -3.65 -1.32
N MET A 46 2.95 -2.54 -0.64
CA MET A 46 2.57 -1.21 -1.10
C MET A 46 3.24 -0.84 -2.43
N TYR A 47 4.53 -1.10 -2.61
CA TYR A 47 5.21 -0.85 -3.89
C TYR A 47 4.54 -1.58 -5.05
N ARG A 48 4.27 -2.88 -4.89
CA ARG A 48 3.56 -3.68 -5.90
C ARG A 48 2.15 -3.17 -6.16
N GLU A 49 1.46 -2.68 -5.14
CA GLU A 49 0.12 -2.11 -5.32
C GLU A 49 0.17 -0.78 -6.08
N LEU A 50 1.14 0.09 -5.77
CA LEU A 50 1.33 1.36 -6.45
C LEU A 50 1.68 1.16 -7.93
N GLU A 51 2.52 0.17 -8.25
CA GLU A 51 2.83 -0.21 -9.64
C GLU A 51 1.57 -0.59 -10.43
N LYS A 52 0.60 -1.27 -9.80
CA LYS A 52 -0.68 -1.62 -10.43
C LYS A 52 -1.59 -0.41 -10.65
N GLY A 53 -1.53 0.58 -9.75
CA GLY A 53 -2.38 1.77 -9.80
C GLY A 53 -1.87 2.88 -10.71
N GLY A 54 -0.61 2.81 -11.16
CA GLY A 54 0.02 3.80 -12.02
C GLY A 54 0.43 5.10 -11.31
N VAL A 55 0.83 6.10 -12.11
CA VAL A 55 1.20 7.45 -11.63
C VAL A 55 0.34 8.48 -12.38
N PRO A 56 -0.51 9.27 -11.69
CA PRO A 56 -0.85 9.19 -10.27
C PRO A 56 -1.59 7.89 -9.92
N TYR A 57 -1.47 7.44 -8.66
CA TYR A 57 -2.11 6.20 -8.22
C TYR A 57 -3.63 6.29 -8.30
N ARG A 58 -4.27 5.31 -8.95
CA ARG A 58 -5.73 5.19 -9.06
C ARG A 58 -6.21 3.83 -8.57
N ALA A 59 -7.10 3.83 -7.57
CA ALA A 59 -7.61 2.61 -6.94
C ALA A 59 -8.32 1.69 -7.94
N GLU A 60 -9.05 2.26 -8.90
CA GLU A 60 -9.77 1.53 -9.94
C GLU A 60 -8.86 0.78 -10.90
N VAL A 61 -7.72 1.38 -11.26
CA VAL A 61 -6.73 0.76 -12.15
C VAL A 61 -6.07 -0.42 -11.45
N ALA A 62 -5.71 -0.24 -10.18
CA ALA A 62 -5.12 -1.30 -9.37
C ALA A 62 -6.08 -2.48 -9.14
N GLN A 63 -7.38 -2.21 -8.96
CA GLN A 63 -8.42 -3.24 -8.78
C GLN A 63 -8.64 -4.12 -10.02
N LYS A 64 -8.50 -3.57 -11.23
CA LYS A 64 -8.63 -4.34 -12.49
C LYS A 64 -7.49 -5.33 -12.70
N SER A 65 -6.40 -5.18 -11.96
CA SER A 65 -5.18 -6.00 -12.04
C SER A 65 -5.09 -7.05 -10.90
N VAL A 66 -6.24 -7.49 -10.36
CA VAL A 66 -6.37 -8.42 -9.23
C VAL A 66 -6.94 -9.76 -9.68
#